data_AF-A0A3B9T6N6-F1
#
_entry.id   AF-A0A3B9T6N6-F1
#
_cell.length_a   1.000
_cell.length_b   1.000
_cell.length_c   1.000
_cell.angle_alpha   90.00
_cell.angle_beta   90.00
_cell.angle_gamma   90.00
#
_symmetry.space_group_name_H-M   'P 1'
#
loop_
_entity.id
_entity.type
_entity.pdbx_description
1 polymer ?
#
loop_
_entity_poly.entity_id
_entity_poly.type
_entity_poly.pdbx_seq_one_letter_code
_entity_poly.pdbx_strand_id
1 'polypeptide(L)'
;MNTMKKITKLLLGLLIIPLIALNSCKKPKPDAPDVDPSLSFKTLKTYLVASNLDLPTILTNWITTADAVYATMTDADATNDYYVVDLRLAADYDAGHISGAVNATLTTLLNQASASGGKPILLVCYTGQTASHAVVALRLSGYPTAKVLKWGMAGWNNNYVGSWNSGTGEFGTTAWTAAPGNLAANSTHLEPAYTTTATDGAGILTERVNAMLAAGFKGVTGTEVAAAPANFFINNYWTAAEVEQYGHLNGAHRISPLTLAGNEYLNLDASKKIVTYCYTGQTSSVITAYLTILGYDAASLKYGANNLIYSRLALNKWSTTETRNFPIVVSGTPTQTILTQYLVANDLDLTDMLVSWVTTTTSVYTIQTDADPNNNFYIIDLRTAADFAAGHIAGAVNSTLANVITTAAGAGGKQIVVACYTGQTAAHAVIALRLSGFKNAMVMKWGMAGWNTSLAASWTAGIANIGKNHANWAAAPGLLTANATFAVPAISSASTTGEGILAERVSYMLANGFKGETAANVLTNPGNYFINNYWTTTDVQTYGHISGAYRVNPLTIENNEIKNLNPAKTIITYCWTGQTSSMVTAYLNILGYNALSLKFGANGLINDDLLLNKWVISESKDFPLVTSK
;
A
#
# COMPACT_ATOMS: atom_id res chain seq x y z
N MET A 1 -8.09 -11.25 -97.69
CA MET A 1 -9.50 -10.81 -97.59
C MET A 1 -9.52 -9.56 -96.73
N ASN A 2 -9.48 -8.37 -97.37
CA ASN A 2 -10.60 -7.44 -97.54
C ASN A 2 -10.90 -6.64 -96.25
N THR A 3 -10.92 -5.31 -96.17
CA THR A 3 -10.81 -4.24 -97.18
C THR A 3 -10.69 -2.90 -96.45
N MET A 4 -10.00 -1.94 -97.09
CA MET A 4 -10.00 -0.50 -96.78
C MET A 4 -11.40 0.16 -96.88
N LYS A 5 -11.46 1.44 -96.43
CA LYS A 5 -12.27 2.60 -96.89
C LYS A 5 -13.25 3.13 -95.82
N LYS A 6 -13.52 4.43 -95.62
CA LYS A 6 -13.19 5.75 -96.21
C LYS A 6 -13.75 6.80 -95.21
N ILE A 7 -12.99 7.83 -94.81
CA ILE A 7 -13.13 9.27 -95.16
C ILE A 7 -14.60 9.77 -95.25
N THR A 8 -14.99 10.83 -94.51
CA THR A 8 -15.21 12.23 -94.99
C THR A 8 -16.00 13.12 -93.97
N LYS A 9 -15.67 14.43 -93.96
CA LYS A 9 -16.43 15.66 -93.56
C LYS A 9 -16.02 16.23 -92.19
N LEU A 10 -15.13 17.23 -92.07
CA LEU A 10 -15.02 18.59 -92.66
C LEU A 10 -16.12 19.56 -92.18
N LEU A 11 -15.76 20.56 -91.35
CA LEU A 11 -16.11 21.98 -91.52
C LEU A 11 -15.57 22.88 -90.37
N LEU A 12 -14.96 24.00 -90.80
CA LEU A 12 -14.63 25.25 -90.08
C LEU A 12 -13.68 25.15 -88.87
N GLY A 13 -12.44 25.67 -88.86
CA GLY A 13 -11.86 26.79 -89.61
C GLY A 13 -12.07 28.10 -88.86
N LEU A 14 -11.11 28.51 -88.02
CA LEU A 14 -10.44 29.83 -88.10
C LEU A 14 -9.37 29.99 -86.98
N LEU A 15 -8.16 30.34 -87.44
CA LEU A 15 -7.09 31.15 -86.82
C LEU A 15 -5.99 30.51 -85.92
N ILE A 16 -4.85 30.30 -86.60
CA ILE A 16 -3.45 30.63 -86.26
C ILE A 16 -2.61 29.61 -85.44
N ILE A 17 -1.50 29.22 -86.09
CA ILE A 17 -0.38 28.29 -85.77
C ILE A 17 0.88 29.15 -85.47
N PRO A 18 2.03 28.69 -84.89
CA PRO A 18 2.40 27.41 -84.24
C PRO A 18 2.95 27.56 -82.80
N LEU A 19 2.81 26.53 -81.96
CA LEU A 19 3.63 26.40 -80.75
C LEU A 19 4.54 25.17 -80.86
N ILE A 20 5.84 25.46 -80.97
CA ILE A 20 6.96 24.53 -80.79
C ILE A 20 7.14 24.28 -79.29
N ALA A 21 7.30 23.00 -78.93
CA ALA A 21 7.89 22.44 -77.71
C ALA A 21 7.31 22.82 -76.33
N LEU A 22 6.53 21.91 -75.73
CA LEU A 22 6.44 21.74 -74.26
C LEU A 22 6.20 20.26 -73.90
N ASN A 23 7.25 19.58 -73.40
CA ASN A 23 7.12 18.38 -72.57
C ASN A 23 6.56 18.81 -71.20
N SER A 24 5.39 18.29 -70.83
CA SER A 24 4.67 18.70 -69.63
C SER A 24 5.17 17.98 -68.37
N CYS A 25 5.41 18.79 -67.34
CA CYS A 25 6.03 18.48 -66.06
C CYS A 25 5.24 17.47 -65.21
N LYS A 26 5.90 16.39 -64.78
CA LYS A 26 5.55 15.73 -63.49
C LYS A 26 6.17 16.58 -62.38
N LYS A 27 5.34 17.18 -61.53
CA LYS A 27 5.80 17.83 -60.29
C LYS A 27 6.46 16.77 -59.39
N PRO A 28 7.64 17.02 -58.82
CA PRO A 28 8.17 16.16 -57.77
C PRO A 28 7.24 16.25 -56.54
N LYS A 29 7.11 15.15 -55.80
CA LYS A 29 6.65 15.20 -54.40
C LYS A 29 7.54 16.22 -53.68
N PRO A 30 7.04 17.06 -52.76
CA PRO A 30 7.94 17.80 -51.89
C PRO A 30 8.77 16.76 -51.16
N ASP A 31 10.08 16.80 -51.33
CA ASP A 31 11.00 16.14 -50.40
C ASP A 31 10.65 16.66 -49.00
N ALA A 32 10.65 15.75 -48.00
CA ALA A 32 10.55 16.19 -46.61
C ALA A 32 11.58 17.31 -46.39
N PRO A 33 11.25 18.42 -45.72
CA PRO A 33 12.20 19.51 -45.53
C PRO A 33 13.47 18.93 -44.91
N ASP A 34 14.60 19.16 -45.56
CA ASP A 34 15.92 18.81 -45.06
C ASP A 34 16.14 19.64 -43.79
N VAL A 35 15.84 19.07 -42.62
CA VAL A 35 15.97 19.77 -41.34
C VAL A 35 17.46 19.78 -41.02
N ASP A 36 18.08 20.96 -41.16
CA ASP A 36 19.44 21.22 -40.71
C ASP A 36 19.64 20.65 -39.29
N PRO A 37 20.52 19.64 -39.09
CA PRO A 37 20.74 19.00 -37.80
C PRO A 37 21.14 19.98 -36.68
N SER A 38 21.70 21.15 -37.01
CA SER A 38 22.01 22.21 -36.05
C SER A 38 20.77 23.01 -35.62
N LEU A 39 19.73 23.06 -36.46
CA LEU A 39 18.49 23.77 -36.17
C LEU A 39 17.59 22.99 -35.19
N SER A 40 17.61 21.65 -35.21
CA SER A 40 16.84 20.82 -34.29
C SER A 40 17.25 21.05 -32.83
N PHE A 41 18.56 21.10 -32.54
CA PHE A 41 19.06 21.40 -31.20
C PHE A 41 18.62 22.80 -30.75
N LYS A 42 18.85 23.81 -31.59
CA LYS A 42 18.51 25.20 -31.29
C LYS A 42 17.02 25.38 -31.01
N THR A 43 16.17 24.75 -31.81
CA THR A 43 14.71 24.78 -31.65
C THR A 43 14.28 24.14 -30.31
N LEU A 44 14.83 22.97 -29.96
CA LEU A 44 14.58 22.33 -28.68
C LEU A 44 15.07 23.17 -27.50
N LYS A 45 16.29 23.70 -27.57
CA LYS A 45 16.88 24.56 -26.54
C LYS A 45 15.98 25.77 -26.26
N THR A 46 15.58 26.49 -27.31
CA THR A 46 14.70 27.67 -27.18
C THR A 46 13.40 27.30 -26.47
N TYR A 47 12.79 26.18 -26.84
CA TYR A 47 11.56 25.71 -26.21
C TYR A 47 11.73 25.33 -24.73
N LEU A 48 12.79 24.58 -24.39
CA LEU A 48 13.07 24.16 -23.01
C LEU A 48 13.29 25.37 -22.10
N VAL A 49 14.09 26.35 -22.54
CA VAL A 49 14.32 27.58 -21.76
C VAL A 49 13.03 28.39 -21.61
N ALA A 50 12.29 28.60 -22.70
CA ALA A 50 11.04 29.36 -22.65
C ALA A 50 9.95 28.69 -21.79
N SER A 51 9.97 27.36 -21.69
CA SER A 51 9.01 26.58 -20.92
C SER A 51 9.46 26.32 -19.48
N ASN A 52 10.58 26.93 -19.03
CA ASN A 52 11.18 26.69 -17.72
C ASN A 52 11.54 25.22 -17.45
N LEU A 53 11.94 24.48 -18.49
CA LEU A 53 12.30 23.06 -18.44
C LEU A 53 13.82 22.83 -18.43
N ASP A 54 14.60 23.83 -18.00
CA ASP A 54 16.05 23.70 -17.84
C ASP A 54 16.39 22.70 -16.71
N LEU A 55 17.59 22.12 -16.76
CA LEU A 55 18.04 21.07 -15.84
C LEU A 55 17.91 21.46 -14.35
N PRO A 56 18.19 22.69 -13.90
CA PRO A 56 17.93 23.08 -12.50
C PRO A 56 16.47 22.91 -12.07
N THR A 57 15.52 23.19 -12.96
CA THR A 57 14.09 22.96 -12.69
C THR A 57 13.80 21.47 -12.57
N ILE A 58 14.35 20.66 -13.48
CA ILE A 58 14.23 19.19 -13.43
C ILE A 58 14.84 18.61 -12.15
N LEU A 59 15.90 19.23 -11.62
CA LEU A 59 16.57 18.84 -10.37
C LEU A 59 15.93 19.43 -9.10
N THR A 60 14.84 20.17 -9.19
CA THR A 60 14.17 20.72 -8.00
C THR A 60 13.24 19.68 -7.37
N ASN A 61 13.49 19.28 -6.11
CA ASN A 61 12.62 18.37 -5.34
C ASN A 61 12.27 17.04 -6.04
N TRP A 62 13.20 16.48 -6.81
CA TRP A 62 12.98 15.26 -7.62
C TRP A 62 13.18 13.95 -6.87
N ILE A 63 13.70 13.98 -5.65
CA ILE A 63 14.04 12.79 -4.87
C ILE A 63 13.43 12.87 -3.47
N THR A 64 13.01 11.74 -2.92
CA THR A 64 12.40 11.64 -1.58
C THR A 64 12.90 10.40 -0.84
N THR A 65 12.87 10.41 0.49
CA THR A 65 13.32 9.28 1.32
C THR A 65 12.22 8.24 1.50
N ALA A 66 12.60 7.01 1.87
CA ALA A 66 11.66 5.97 2.24
C ALA A 66 10.77 6.39 3.41
N ASP A 67 11.33 7.06 4.43
CA ASP A 67 10.55 7.55 5.59
C ASP A 67 9.43 8.49 5.17
N ALA A 68 9.73 9.47 4.32
CA ALA A 68 8.74 10.43 3.85
C ALA A 68 7.65 9.76 3.01
N VAL A 69 8.03 8.78 2.16
CA VAL A 69 7.05 8.03 1.38
C VAL A 69 6.18 7.18 2.30
N TYR A 70 6.75 6.43 3.24
CA TYR A 70 5.98 5.58 4.14
C TYR A 70 5.03 6.40 4.99
N ALA A 71 5.51 7.50 5.59
CA ALA A 71 4.67 8.39 6.39
C ALA A 71 3.48 8.95 5.61
N THR A 72 3.67 9.35 4.35
CA THR A 72 2.58 9.79 3.46
C THR A 72 1.62 8.63 3.14
N MET A 73 2.14 7.49 2.70
CA MET A 73 1.33 6.34 2.26
C MET A 73 0.56 5.63 3.39
N THR A 74 0.86 5.93 4.65
CA THR A 74 0.23 5.31 5.83
C THR A 74 -0.41 6.33 6.76
N ASP A 75 -0.57 7.58 6.32
CA ASP A 75 -1.37 8.55 7.08
C ASP A 75 -2.87 8.33 6.82
N ALA A 76 -3.72 9.17 7.43
CA ALA A 76 -5.17 9.06 7.27
C ALA A 76 -5.71 9.73 5.98
N ASP A 77 -4.84 10.36 5.18
CA ASP A 77 -5.19 11.18 4.01
C ASP A 77 -4.72 10.52 2.70
N ALA A 78 -5.49 9.53 2.23
CA ALA A 78 -5.23 8.83 0.97
C ALA A 78 -5.27 9.73 -0.30
N THR A 79 -5.63 11.02 -0.18
CA THR A 79 -5.61 11.97 -1.31
C THR A 79 -4.20 12.45 -1.64
N ASN A 80 -3.27 12.37 -0.68
CA ASN A 80 -1.88 12.79 -0.84
C ASN A 80 -0.94 11.63 -1.25
N ASP A 81 -1.45 10.39 -1.26
CA ASP A 81 -0.73 9.17 -1.58
C ASP A 81 0.01 9.25 -2.93
N TYR A 82 1.19 8.64 -2.96
CA TYR A 82 1.93 8.47 -4.20
C TYR A 82 1.29 7.44 -5.12
N TYR A 83 1.25 7.73 -6.42
CA TYR A 83 1.13 6.71 -7.46
C TYR A 83 2.51 6.09 -7.70
N VAL A 84 2.74 4.93 -7.10
CA VAL A 84 4.06 4.28 -7.12
C VAL A 84 4.22 3.45 -8.39
N VAL A 85 5.27 3.73 -9.16
CA VAL A 85 5.62 2.98 -10.38
C VAL A 85 6.96 2.29 -10.18
N ASP A 86 6.93 0.96 -10.13
CA ASP A 86 8.11 0.10 -10.00
C ASP A 86 8.65 -0.28 -11.38
N LEU A 87 9.88 0.15 -11.66
CA LEU A 87 10.60 -0.05 -12.93
C LEU A 87 11.49 -1.30 -12.92
N ARG A 88 11.40 -2.15 -11.90
CA ARG A 88 12.10 -3.44 -11.84
C ARG A 88 11.44 -4.46 -12.78
N LEU A 89 12.12 -5.58 -12.99
CA LEU A 89 11.56 -6.71 -13.71
C LEU A 89 10.29 -7.22 -13.01
N ALA A 90 9.32 -7.69 -13.79
CA ALA A 90 8.04 -8.21 -13.28
C ALA A 90 8.25 -9.29 -12.20
N ALA A 91 9.21 -10.20 -12.39
CA ALA A 91 9.52 -11.23 -11.40
C ALA A 91 10.00 -10.66 -10.04
N ASP A 92 10.78 -9.57 -10.05
CA ASP A 92 11.25 -8.92 -8.82
C ASP A 92 10.16 -8.07 -8.16
N TYR A 93 9.26 -7.50 -8.95
CA TYR A 93 8.04 -6.87 -8.45
C TYR A 93 7.13 -7.91 -7.79
N ASP A 94 6.91 -9.06 -8.44
CA ASP A 94 6.06 -10.14 -7.92
C ASP A 94 6.62 -10.76 -6.64
N ALA A 95 7.93 -10.93 -6.56
CA ALA A 95 8.61 -11.40 -5.36
C ALA A 95 8.52 -10.42 -4.18
N GLY A 96 8.19 -9.14 -4.44
CA GLY A 96 7.91 -8.17 -3.40
C GLY A 96 7.99 -6.72 -3.89
N HIS A 97 6.94 -5.94 -3.69
CA HIS A 97 6.85 -4.54 -4.09
C HIS A 97 6.24 -3.65 -3.00
N ILE A 98 6.33 -2.33 -3.17
CA ILE A 98 5.65 -1.37 -2.29
C ILE A 98 4.15 -1.50 -2.50
N SER A 99 3.37 -1.50 -1.40
CA SER A 99 1.91 -1.61 -1.50
C SER A 99 1.29 -0.59 -2.45
N GLY A 100 0.35 -1.04 -3.28
CA GLY A 100 -0.33 -0.21 -4.27
C GLY A 100 0.51 0.18 -5.49
N ALA A 101 1.79 -0.23 -5.56
CA ALA A 101 2.63 0.06 -6.72
C ALA A 101 2.15 -0.67 -7.98
N VAL A 102 2.37 -0.08 -9.15
CA VAL A 102 2.21 -0.73 -10.45
C VAL A 102 3.57 -1.06 -11.06
N ASN A 103 3.69 -2.17 -11.79
CA ASN A 103 4.91 -2.49 -12.53
C ASN A 103 4.89 -1.88 -13.95
N ALA A 104 6.02 -1.32 -14.37
CA ALA A 104 6.18 -0.70 -15.69
C ALA A 104 7.59 -0.90 -16.24
N THR A 105 7.74 -0.86 -17.55
CA THR A 105 9.04 -0.65 -18.20
C THR A 105 9.25 0.84 -18.50
N LEU A 106 10.48 1.23 -18.86
CA LEU A 106 10.75 2.59 -19.35
C LEU A 106 9.89 2.94 -20.57
N THR A 107 9.65 1.98 -21.48
CA THR A 107 8.85 2.21 -22.69
C THR A 107 7.35 2.35 -22.41
N THR A 108 6.84 1.77 -21.32
CA THR A 108 5.42 1.90 -20.92
C THR A 108 5.19 3.00 -19.89
N LEU A 109 6.24 3.69 -19.43
CA LEU A 109 6.20 4.63 -18.32
C LEU A 109 5.16 5.76 -18.51
N LEU A 110 5.11 6.36 -19.70
CA LEU A 110 4.18 7.48 -19.96
C LEU A 110 2.72 7.03 -19.94
N ASN A 111 2.43 5.78 -20.29
CA ASN A 111 1.08 5.20 -20.18
C ASN A 111 0.68 4.99 -18.71
N GLN A 112 1.64 4.66 -17.84
CA GLN A 112 1.38 4.54 -16.41
C GLN A 112 1.22 5.90 -15.75
N ALA A 113 1.98 6.90 -16.18
CA ALA A 113 1.87 8.26 -15.66
C ALA A 113 0.49 8.87 -15.92
N SER A 114 -0.10 8.62 -17.09
CA SER A 114 -1.46 9.10 -17.42
C SER A 114 -2.55 8.40 -16.59
N ALA A 115 -2.27 7.21 -16.04
CA ALA A 115 -3.17 6.48 -15.15
C ALA A 115 -3.06 6.91 -13.68
N SER A 116 -2.20 7.88 -13.34
CA SER A 116 -1.96 8.31 -11.95
C SER A 116 -3.16 8.98 -11.27
N GLY A 117 -4.18 9.40 -12.03
CA GLY A 117 -5.37 10.07 -11.49
C GLY A 117 -5.05 11.41 -10.81
N GLY A 118 -3.92 12.05 -11.18
CA GLY A 118 -3.47 13.31 -10.59
C GLY A 118 -2.64 13.16 -9.31
N LYS A 119 -2.46 11.94 -8.80
CA LYS A 119 -1.60 11.67 -7.64
C LYS A 119 -0.13 11.99 -7.95
N PRO A 120 0.68 12.42 -6.96
CA PRO A 120 2.12 12.57 -7.14
C PRO A 120 2.76 11.23 -7.53
N ILE A 121 3.55 11.20 -8.61
CA ILE A 121 4.16 9.96 -9.09
C ILE A 121 5.48 9.69 -8.35
N LEU A 122 5.65 8.49 -7.80
CA LEU A 122 6.91 8.02 -7.23
C LEU A 122 7.50 6.91 -8.10
N LEU A 123 8.70 7.12 -8.63
CA LEU A 123 9.44 6.12 -9.38
C LEU A 123 10.38 5.33 -8.48
N VAL A 124 10.33 4.01 -8.63
CA VAL A 124 11.12 3.06 -7.87
C VAL A 124 11.87 2.15 -8.83
N CYS A 125 13.10 1.81 -8.47
CA CYS A 125 13.84 0.69 -9.07
C CYS A 125 14.72 0.05 -8.00
N TYR A 126 15.67 -0.81 -8.37
CA TYR A 126 16.57 -1.45 -7.39
C TYR A 126 17.39 -0.44 -6.56
N THR A 127 17.96 0.58 -7.21
CA THR A 127 18.99 1.47 -6.61
C THR A 127 18.64 2.96 -6.63
N GLY A 128 17.54 3.33 -7.32
CA GLY A 128 17.18 4.71 -7.64
C GLY A 128 17.75 5.23 -8.96
N GLN A 129 18.78 4.61 -9.55
CA GLN A 129 19.45 5.15 -10.76
C GLN A 129 18.56 5.08 -12.03
N THR A 130 17.96 3.93 -12.34
CA THR A 130 17.01 3.84 -13.48
C THR A 130 15.78 4.73 -13.26
N ALA A 131 15.30 4.85 -12.02
CA ALA A 131 14.22 5.76 -11.68
C ALA A 131 14.61 7.24 -11.89
N SER A 132 15.85 7.62 -11.59
CA SER A 132 16.41 8.94 -11.91
C SER A 132 16.51 9.23 -13.41
N HIS A 133 16.77 8.22 -14.24
CA HIS A 133 16.68 8.37 -15.69
C HIS A 133 15.22 8.63 -16.13
N ALA A 134 14.30 7.81 -15.61
CA ALA A 134 12.87 7.86 -15.91
C ALA A 134 12.18 9.16 -15.47
N VAL A 135 12.57 9.75 -14.32
CA VAL A 135 11.91 10.96 -13.79
C VAL A 135 12.08 12.16 -14.72
N VAL A 136 13.15 12.18 -15.53
CA VAL A 136 13.38 13.22 -16.54
C VAL A 136 12.29 13.17 -17.61
N ALA A 137 11.95 11.97 -18.10
CA ALA A 137 10.87 11.82 -19.06
C ALA A 137 9.54 12.33 -18.49
N LEU A 138 9.22 11.96 -17.24
CA LEU A 138 7.98 12.41 -16.60
C LEU A 138 7.92 13.93 -16.43
N ARG A 139 8.98 14.54 -15.89
CA ARG A 139 9.01 15.99 -15.64
C ARG A 139 8.95 16.80 -16.93
N LEU A 140 9.61 16.33 -17.99
CA LEU A 140 9.55 16.96 -19.31
C LEU A 140 8.24 16.69 -20.06
N SER A 141 7.46 15.68 -19.63
CA SER A 141 6.16 15.32 -20.23
C SER A 141 4.96 15.81 -19.41
N GLY A 142 5.15 16.82 -18.56
CA GLY A 142 4.03 17.46 -17.84
C GLY A 142 3.73 16.89 -16.44
N TYR A 143 4.60 16.07 -15.87
CA TYR A 143 4.49 15.57 -14.49
C TYR A 143 5.58 16.19 -13.60
N PRO A 144 5.54 17.50 -13.32
CA PRO A 144 6.64 18.23 -12.67
C PRO A 144 6.89 17.80 -11.21
N THR A 145 5.88 17.22 -10.56
CA THR A 145 5.96 16.75 -9.17
C THR A 145 6.49 15.33 -9.05
N ALA A 146 6.75 14.63 -10.17
CA ALA A 146 7.27 13.26 -10.14
C ALA A 146 8.58 13.18 -9.34
N LYS A 147 8.71 12.16 -8.49
CA LYS A 147 9.85 11.93 -7.61
C LYS A 147 10.46 10.55 -7.80
N VAL A 148 11.67 10.38 -7.29
CA VAL A 148 12.39 9.11 -7.20
C VAL A 148 12.53 8.73 -5.73
N LEU A 149 12.33 7.44 -5.44
CA LEU A 149 12.67 6.89 -4.13
C LEU A 149 14.20 6.82 -3.98
N LYS A 150 14.75 7.62 -3.06
CA LYS A 150 16.18 7.62 -2.74
C LYS A 150 16.61 6.20 -2.37
N TRP A 151 17.68 5.74 -3.01
CA TRP A 151 18.24 4.39 -2.87
C TRP A 151 17.42 3.25 -3.49
N GLY A 152 16.24 3.54 -4.05
CA GLY A 152 15.36 2.52 -4.62
C GLY A 152 14.82 1.54 -3.56
N MET A 153 14.49 0.32 -3.97
CA MET A 153 13.98 -0.73 -3.08
C MET A 153 14.97 -1.11 -1.97
N ALA A 154 16.27 -0.91 -2.18
CA ALA A 154 17.27 -1.11 -1.13
C ALA A 154 17.04 -0.18 0.08
N GLY A 155 16.60 1.06 -0.14
CA GLY A 155 16.23 1.97 0.95
C GLY A 155 14.90 1.58 1.62
N TRP A 156 14.03 0.87 0.90
CA TRP A 156 12.72 0.44 1.40
C TRP A 156 12.82 -0.76 2.33
N ASN A 157 13.41 -1.87 1.85
CA ASN A 157 13.38 -3.15 2.57
C ASN A 157 14.72 -3.92 2.47
N ASN A 158 15.09 -4.60 3.56
CA ASN A 158 16.37 -5.29 3.70
C ASN A 158 16.58 -6.39 2.66
N ASN A 159 15.52 -6.95 2.08
CA ASN A 159 15.60 -7.96 1.04
C ASN A 159 16.30 -7.46 -0.24
N TYR A 160 16.42 -6.14 -0.43
CA TYR A 160 16.90 -5.53 -1.67
C TYR A 160 18.24 -4.80 -1.55
N VAL A 161 18.92 -4.85 -0.39
CA VAL A 161 20.19 -4.14 -0.16
C VAL A 161 21.34 -4.64 -1.04
N GLY A 162 21.23 -5.87 -1.56
CA GLY A 162 22.25 -6.53 -2.37
C GLY A 162 22.75 -5.68 -3.54
N SER A 163 21.84 -4.98 -4.23
CA SER A 163 22.18 -4.15 -5.40
C SER A 163 23.11 -2.99 -5.08
N TRP A 164 23.00 -2.41 -3.88
CA TRP A 164 23.89 -1.35 -3.44
C TRP A 164 25.15 -1.89 -2.79
N ASN A 165 25.04 -2.95 -1.99
CA ASN A 165 26.20 -3.60 -1.36
C ASN A 165 27.20 -4.11 -2.40
N SER A 166 26.73 -4.63 -3.54
CA SER A 166 27.59 -5.04 -4.65
C SER A 166 28.11 -3.88 -5.50
N GLY A 167 27.49 -2.69 -5.38
CA GLY A 167 27.81 -1.51 -6.18
C GLY A 167 28.82 -0.56 -5.54
N THR A 168 28.95 -0.61 -4.20
CA THR A 168 29.94 0.18 -3.47
C THR A 168 31.35 -0.36 -3.69
N GLY A 169 32.34 0.54 -3.75
CA GLY A 169 33.72 0.15 -4.04
C GLY A 169 34.76 1.23 -3.73
N GLU A 170 36.02 0.78 -3.76
CA GLU A 170 37.19 1.65 -3.69
C GLU A 170 37.97 1.58 -5.00
N PHE A 171 38.21 2.75 -5.56
CA PHE A 171 38.96 2.94 -6.77
C PHE A 171 40.45 3.18 -6.46
N GLY A 172 41.32 2.65 -7.32
CA GLY A 172 42.77 2.79 -7.19
C GLY A 172 43.27 4.22 -7.39
N THR A 173 44.42 4.56 -6.81
CA THR A 173 44.96 5.94 -6.79
C THR A 173 45.51 6.43 -8.14
N THR A 174 45.75 5.56 -9.11
CA THR A 174 46.46 5.92 -10.35
C THR A 174 45.63 6.72 -11.35
N ALA A 175 44.30 6.55 -11.37
CA ALA A 175 43.38 7.33 -12.21
C ALA A 175 42.63 8.43 -11.42
N TRP A 176 43.09 8.73 -10.20
CA TRP A 176 42.49 9.70 -9.31
C TRP A 176 43.47 10.83 -8.99
N THR A 177 43.09 12.06 -9.26
CA THR A 177 43.80 13.24 -8.79
C THR A 177 43.38 13.48 -7.35
N ALA A 178 44.32 13.32 -6.41
CA ALA A 178 44.09 13.61 -5.00
C ALA A 178 43.80 15.10 -4.76
N ALA A 179 42.98 15.38 -3.75
CA ALA A 179 42.69 16.73 -3.26
C ALA A 179 44.00 17.52 -2.94
N PRO A 180 44.05 18.85 -3.22
CA PRO A 180 42.95 19.65 -3.77
C PRO A 180 42.74 19.44 -5.28
N GLY A 181 43.78 19.06 -6.03
CA GLY A 181 43.72 18.65 -7.45
C GLY A 181 43.21 19.72 -8.43
N ASN A 182 43.91 19.97 -9.54
CA ASN A 182 43.38 20.86 -10.58
C ASN A 182 42.50 20.07 -11.55
N LEU A 183 41.23 20.50 -11.66
CA LEU A 183 40.32 20.05 -12.70
C LEU A 183 40.80 20.46 -14.09
N ALA A 184 40.36 19.75 -15.11
CA ALA A 184 40.56 20.16 -16.49
C ALA A 184 39.82 21.48 -16.78
N ALA A 185 40.47 22.37 -17.53
CA ALA A 185 39.90 23.66 -17.89
C ALA A 185 38.72 23.48 -18.85
N ASN A 186 37.63 24.20 -18.62
CA ASN A 186 36.47 24.19 -19.52
C ASN A 186 36.78 25.01 -20.78
N SER A 187 36.28 24.55 -21.92
CA SER A 187 36.37 25.24 -23.22
C SER A 187 35.02 25.19 -23.92
N THR A 188 34.76 26.14 -24.82
CA THR A 188 33.55 26.15 -25.64
C THR A 188 33.63 25.10 -26.75
N HIS A 189 32.61 24.25 -26.85
CA HIS A 189 32.45 23.21 -27.86
C HIS A 189 31.22 23.47 -28.75
N LEU A 190 31.13 22.69 -29.84
CA LEU A 190 29.96 22.72 -30.73
C LEU A 190 28.74 22.08 -30.07
N GLU A 191 27.56 22.55 -30.47
CA GLU A 191 26.29 21.97 -30.07
C GLU A 191 26.10 20.57 -30.71
N PRO A 192 25.38 19.65 -30.05
CA PRO A 192 24.98 18.39 -30.66
C PRO A 192 24.20 18.61 -31.96
N ALA A 193 24.45 17.75 -32.95
CA ALA A 193 23.75 17.74 -34.22
C ALA A 193 22.96 16.43 -34.36
N TYR A 194 21.65 16.54 -34.58
CA TYR A 194 20.77 15.39 -34.83
C TYR A 194 19.55 15.81 -35.64
N THR A 195 18.96 14.86 -36.38
CA THR A 195 17.73 15.08 -37.15
C THR A 195 16.50 14.62 -36.36
N THR A 196 15.36 15.25 -36.66
CA THR A 196 14.04 15.00 -36.05
C THR A 196 12.97 15.04 -37.12
N THR A 197 11.83 14.38 -36.90
CA THR A 197 10.69 14.50 -37.83
C THR A 197 9.80 15.70 -37.50
N ALA A 198 9.78 16.12 -36.23
CA ALA A 198 9.12 17.33 -35.75
C ALA A 198 9.93 18.60 -36.09
N THR A 199 9.19 19.68 -36.36
CA THR A 199 9.74 21.00 -36.73
C THR A 199 9.59 22.06 -35.62
N ASP A 200 8.82 21.77 -34.57
CA ASP A 200 8.67 22.64 -33.39
C ASP A 200 9.29 22.01 -32.13
N GLY A 201 9.59 22.83 -31.13
CA GLY A 201 10.34 22.38 -29.95
C GLY A 201 9.59 21.38 -29.06
N ALA A 202 8.26 21.43 -29.00
CA ALA A 202 7.46 20.51 -28.21
C ALA A 202 7.39 19.12 -28.86
N GLY A 203 7.21 19.08 -30.18
CA GLY A 203 7.28 17.85 -30.98
C GLY A 203 8.67 17.22 -30.92
N ILE A 204 9.73 18.02 -31.05
CA ILE A 204 11.11 17.55 -30.91
C ILE A 204 11.32 16.96 -29.51
N LEU A 205 10.91 17.66 -28.45
CA LEU A 205 11.03 17.14 -27.07
C LEU A 205 10.37 15.77 -26.94
N THR A 206 9.16 15.60 -27.48
CA THR A 206 8.42 14.34 -27.45
C THR A 206 9.18 13.21 -28.15
N GLU A 207 9.71 13.44 -29.34
CA GLU A 207 10.54 12.46 -30.06
C GLU A 207 11.79 12.06 -29.26
N ARG A 208 12.48 13.05 -28.69
CA ARG A 208 13.72 12.84 -27.93
C ARG A 208 13.48 12.12 -26.60
N VAL A 209 12.39 12.42 -25.90
CA VAL A 209 11.98 11.69 -24.68
C VAL A 209 11.69 10.22 -25.02
N ASN A 210 10.91 9.96 -26.07
CA ASN A 210 10.60 8.59 -26.49
C ASN A 210 11.85 7.81 -26.91
N ALA A 211 12.76 8.46 -27.64
CA ALA A 211 14.04 7.85 -28.02
C ALA A 211 14.91 7.53 -26.80
N MET A 212 14.95 8.42 -25.80
CA MET A 212 15.66 8.22 -24.54
C MET A 212 15.09 7.03 -23.75
N LEU A 213 13.76 6.93 -23.61
CA LEU A 213 13.10 5.81 -22.94
C LEU A 213 13.31 4.47 -23.66
N ALA A 214 13.28 4.48 -25.01
CA ALA A 214 13.52 3.30 -25.82
C ALA A 214 14.98 2.82 -25.75
N ALA A 215 15.94 3.76 -25.67
CA ALA A 215 17.36 3.43 -25.49
C ALA A 215 17.69 2.91 -24.08
N GLY A 216 16.86 3.29 -23.09
CA GLY A 216 17.00 2.88 -21.70
C GLY A 216 18.15 3.54 -20.96
N PHE A 217 18.33 3.14 -19.70
CA PHE A 217 19.38 3.68 -18.84
C PHE A 217 20.79 3.28 -19.34
N LYS A 218 21.61 4.29 -19.65
CA LYS A 218 23.02 4.13 -20.04
C LYS A 218 23.94 4.39 -18.84
N GLY A 219 24.60 3.36 -18.35
CA GLY A 219 25.57 3.47 -17.25
C GLY A 219 26.92 2.83 -17.56
N VAL A 220 28.01 3.46 -17.12
CA VAL A 220 29.40 2.98 -17.21
C VAL A 220 29.96 2.73 -15.81
N THR A 221 30.96 1.84 -15.69
CA THR A 221 31.60 1.57 -14.38
C THR A 221 32.77 2.50 -14.14
N GLY A 222 33.13 2.75 -12.87
CA GLY A 222 34.33 3.52 -12.55
C GLY A 222 35.60 2.92 -13.15
N THR A 223 35.71 1.59 -13.14
CA THR A 223 36.81 0.82 -13.75
C THR A 223 36.94 1.05 -15.26
N GLU A 224 35.84 1.06 -16.00
CA GLU A 224 35.85 1.32 -17.44
C GLU A 224 36.37 2.73 -17.75
N VAL A 225 35.85 3.73 -17.03
CA VAL A 225 36.22 5.14 -17.24
C VAL A 225 37.69 5.37 -16.94
N ALA A 226 38.17 4.81 -15.83
CA ALA A 226 39.54 4.98 -15.38
C ALA A 226 40.58 4.19 -16.18
N ALA A 227 40.19 3.09 -16.83
CA ALA A 227 41.09 2.34 -17.70
C ALA A 227 41.48 3.15 -18.95
N ALA A 228 40.60 4.04 -19.42
CA ALA A 228 40.85 4.87 -20.59
C ALA A 228 40.14 6.25 -20.50
N PRO A 229 40.52 7.12 -19.54
CA PRO A 229 39.81 8.37 -19.27
C PRO A 229 39.78 9.32 -20.47
N ALA A 230 40.80 9.25 -21.36
CA ALA A 230 40.86 10.06 -22.57
C ALA A 230 39.73 9.79 -23.58
N ASN A 231 39.09 8.61 -23.52
CA ASN A 231 37.96 8.23 -24.37
C ASN A 231 36.65 8.93 -23.98
N PHE A 232 36.63 9.58 -22.83
CA PHE A 232 35.43 10.19 -22.26
C PHE A 232 35.61 11.69 -22.08
N PHE A 233 34.50 12.41 -22.10
CA PHE A 233 34.40 13.71 -21.45
C PHE A 233 33.84 13.48 -20.04
N ILE A 234 34.67 13.62 -19.01
CA ILE A 234 34.28 13.29 -17.64
C ILE A 234 33.78 14.56 -16.93
N ASN A 235 32.50 14.60 -16.57
CA ASN A 235 31.88 15.67 -15.80
C ASN A 235 31.69 15.26 -14.34
N ASN A 236 32.37 15.96 -13.42
CA ASN A 236 32.14 15.87 -11.98
C ASN A 236 31.05 16.87 -11.57
N TYR A 237 29.90 16.36 -11.14
CA TYR A 237 28.77 17.18 -10.68
C TYR A 237 28.77 17.37 -9.16
N TRP A 238 29.85 17.97 -8.66
CA TRP A 238 30.03 18.37 -7.26
C TRP A 238 30.20 19.88 -7.13
N THR A 239 30.05 20.39 -5.91
CA THR A 239 30.48 21.75 -5.54
C THR A 239 32.00 21.86 -5.60
N ALA A 240 32.53 23.08 -5.71
CA ALA A 240 33.98 23.29 -5.72
C ALA A 240 34.65 22.78 -4.43
N ALA A 241 34.02 23.00 -3.28
CA ALA A 241 34.50 22.54 -1.98
C ALA A 241 34.57 21.00 -1.88
N GLU A 242 33.61 20.30 -2.46
CA GLU A 242 33.62 18.82 -2.47
C GLU A 242 34.73 18.26 -3.37
N VAL A 243 35.01 18.90 -4.51
CA VAL A 243 36.15 18.52 -5.33
C VAL A 243 37.46 18.78 -4.58
N GLU A 244 37.59 19.93 -3.92
CA GLU A 244 38.76 20.27 -3.12
C GLU A 244 38.95 19.32 -1.93
N GLN A 245 37.86 18.77 -1.38
CA GLN A 245 37.91 17.81 -0.28
C GLN A 245 38.28 16.39 -0.74
N TYR A 246 37.69 15.89 -1.82
CA TYR A 246 37.79 14.48 -2.20
C TYR A 246 38.75 14.21 -3.37
N GLY A 247 39.10 15.23 -4.15
CA GLY A 247 39.75 15.09 -5.45
C GLY A 247 38.76 14.68 -6.53
N HIS A 248 39.27 14.17 -7.65
CA HIS A 248 38.46 13.82 -8.81
C HIS A 248 39.14 12.78 -9.72
N LEU A 249 38.37 12.20 -10.65
CA LEU A 249 38.95 11.37 -11.72
C LEU A 249 39.91 12.19 -12.59
N ASN A 250 40.98 11.57 -13.07
CA ASN A 250 41.94 12.22 -13.97
C ASN A 250 41.24 12.76 -15.22
N GLY A 251 41.51 14.02 -15.56
CA GLY A 251 40.91 14.69 -16.71
C GLY A 251 39.44 15.10 -16.52
N ALA A 252 38.90 15.01 -15.30
CA ALA A 252 37.55 15.48 -15.01
C ALA A 252 37.44 17.01 -15.13
N HIS A 253 36.33 17.44 -15.72
CA HIS A 253 35.82 18.80 -15.73
C HIS A 253 34.78 18.95 -14.62
N ARG A 254 34.47 20.19 -14.24
CA ARG A 254 33.34 20.50 -13.35
C ARG A 254 32.41 21.48 -14.04
N ILE A 255 31.20 21.00 -14.37
CA ILE A 255 30.15 21.80 -14.97
C ILE A 255 28.93 21.77 -14.05
N SER A 256 28.93 22.70 -13.09
CA SER A 256 27.88 22.88 -12.10
C SER A 256 27.82 24.36 -11.66
N PRO A 257 26.75 25.10 -12.00
CA PRO A 257 25.52 24.60 -12.63
C PRO A 257 25.73 24.20 -14.10
N LEU A 258 24.83 23.35 -14.60
CA LEU A 258 24.73 22.99 -16.01
C LEU A 258 23.37 23.52 -16.50
N THR A 259 23.37 24.64 -17.22
CA THR A 259 22.13 25.27 -17.70
C THR A 259 22.18 25.52 -19.20
N LEU A 260 21.00 25.52 -19.83
CA LEU A 260 20.84 25.96 -21.22
C LEU A 260 20.84 27.49 -21.34
N ALA A 261 20.23 28.18 -20.37
CA ALA A 261 20.11 29.65 -20.38
C ALA A 261 21.45 30.37 -20.19
N GLY A 262 22.31 29.85 -19.31
CA GLY A 262 23.66 30.36 -19.02
C GLY A 262 24.75 29.85 -19.95
N ASN A 263 24.40 28.99 -20.91
CA ASN A 263 25.31 28.36 -21.87
C ASN A 263 26.41 27.47 -21.26
N GLU A 264 26.30 27.03 -19.99
CA GLU A 264 27.31 26.14 -19.40
C GLU A 264 27.37 24.77 -20.09
N TYR A 265 26.30 24.36 -20.79
CA TYR A 265 26.29 23.16 -21.63
C TYR A 265 27.33 23.19 -22.77
N LEU A 266 27.73 24.38 -23.23
CA LEU A 266 28.79 24.52 -24.25
C LEU A 266 30.16 24.08 -23.73
N ASN A 267 30.32 23.89 -22.42
CA ASN A 267 31.54 23.31 -21.85
C ASN A 267 31.62 21.79 -22.03
N LEU A 268 30.59 21.14 -22.57
CA LEU A 268 30.55 19.70 -22.84
C LEU A 268 31.02 19.41 -24.28
N ASP A 269 31.98 18.52 -24.43
CA ASP A 269 32.46 18.08 -25.75
C ASP A 269 31.50 17.05 -26.37
N ALA A 270 30.65 17.51 -27.29
CA ALA A 270 29.69 16.66 -28.01
C ALA A 270 30.35 15.61 -28.93
N SER A 271 31.65 15.72 -29.22
CA SER A 271 32.38 14.73 -30.02
C SER A 271 32.80 13.49 -29.21
N LYS A 272 32.68 13.55 -27.89
CA LYS A 272 33.04 12.47 -26.97
C LYS A 272 31.81 11.92 -26.26
N LYS A 273 31.94 10.70 -25.76
CA LYS A 273 30.99 10.14 -24.80
C LYS A 273 31.11 10.88 -23.47
N ILE A 274 30.04 11.52 -23.04
CA ILE A 274 29.98 12.26 -21.78
C ILE A 274 29.70 11.28 -20.65
N VAL A 275 30.58 11.25 -19.65
CA VAL A 275 30.36 10.50 -18.41
C VAL A 275 30.18 11.48 -17.28
N THR A 276 28.98 11.51 -16.68
CA THR A 276 28.74 12.31 -15.49
C THR A 276 28.74 11.43 -14.24
N TYR A 277 29.33 11.90 -13.15
CA TYR A 277 29.20 11.27 -11.84
C TYR A 277 28.81 12.28 -10.75
N CYS A 278 28.13 11.76 -9.74
CA CYS A 278 27.80 12.46 -8.48
C CYS A 278 28.08 11.51 -7.31
N TYR A 279 27.52 11.76 -6.12
CA TYR A 279 27.67 10.85 -4.98
C TYR A 279 27.12 9.43 -5.22
N THR A 280 25.89 9.33 -5.73
CA THR A 280 25.10 8.08 -5.72
C THR A 280 24.83 7.53 -7.12
N GLY A 281 25.25 8.23 -8.18
CA GLY A 281 24.85 7.89 -9.55
C GLY A 281 23.41 8.30 -9.90
N GLN A 282 22.60 8.70 -8.92
CA GLN A 282 21.19 9.07 -9.12
C GLN A 282 21.07 10.44 -9.79
N THR A 283 21.72 11.49 -9.25
CA THR A 283 21.75 12.82 -9.89
C THR A 283 22.41 12.79 -11.26
N SER A 284 23.53 12.07 -11.42
CA SER A 284 24.18 11.94 -12.73
C SER A 284 23.31 11.18 -13.74
N SER A 285 22.43 10.29 -13.29
CA SER A 285 21.44 9.65 -14.15
C SER A 285 20.35 10.62 -14.63
N VAL A 286 19.92 11.57 -13.79
CA VAL A 286 19.04 12.67 -14.23
C VAL A 286 19.74 13.50 -15.30
N ILE A 287 20.98 13.92 -15.03
CA ILE A 287 21.76 14.78 -15.93
C ILE A 287 21.98 14.09 -17.29
N THR A 288 22.40 12.83 -17.29
CA THR A 288 22.73 12.11 -18.52
C THR A 288 21.50 11.73 -19.34
N ALA A 289 20.34 11.52 -18.70
CA ALA A 289 19.07 11.41 -19.41
C ALA A 289 18.69 12.73 -20.11
N TYR A 290 18.84 13.86 -19.41
CA TYR A 290 18.61 15.19 -19.99
C TYR A 290 19.58 15.49 -21.16
N LEU A 291 20.87 15.17 -21.00
CA LEU A 291 21.86 15.31 -22.07
C LEU A 291 21.57 14.39 -23.27
N THR A 292 21.07 13.17 -23.04
CA THR A 292 20.64 12.26 -24.12
C THR A 292 19.49 12.86 -24.92
N ILE A 293 18.52 13.50 -24.25
CA ILE A 293 17.42 14.22 -24.91
C ILE A 293 17.98 15.35 -25.78
N LEU A 294 18.98 16.07 -25.29
CA LEU A 294 19.67 17.14 -26.01
C LEU A 294 20.59 16.67 -27.15
N GLY A 295 20.78 15.37 -27.36
CA GLY A 295 21.59 14.87 -28.49
C GLY A 295 22.99 14.37 -28.14
N TYR A 296 23.42 14.48 -26.88
CA TYR A 296 24.72 13.97 -26.45
C TYR A 296 24.73 12.44 -26.30
N ASP A 297 25.86 11.80 -26.62
CA ASP A 297 26.12 10.44 -26.14
C ASP A 297 26.56 10.48 -24.67
N ALA A 298 25.59 10.37 -23.76
CA ALA A 298 25.82 10.53 -22.33
C ALA A 298 25.56 9.23 -21.55
N ALA A 299 26.38 8.97 -20.53
CA ALA A 299 26.22 7.86 -19.60
C ALA A 299 26.49 8.28 -18.15
N SER A 300 25.73 7.71 -17.22
CA SER A 300 25.94 7.92 -15.78
C SER A 300 27.01 6.96 -15.26
N LEU A 301 27.93 7.43 -14.41
CA LEU A 301 28.81 6.53 -13.68
C LEU A 301 28.01 5.78 -12.61
N LYS A 302 27.91 4.46 -12.75
CA LYS A 302 27.07 3.61 -11.89
C LYS A 302 27.50 3.74 -10.43
N TYR A 303 26.51 4.03 -9.56
CA TYR A 303 26.66 4.29 -8.13
C TYR A 303 27.52 5.52 -7.77
N GLY A 304 28.00 6.29 -8.75
CA GLY A 304 28.76 7.51 -8.52
C GLY A 304 29.99 7.28 -7.64
N ALA A 305 30.27 8.24 -6.76
CA ALA A 305 31.40 8.19 -5.85
C ALA A 305 31.33 7.04 -4.83
N ASN A 306 30.15 6.47 -4.58
CA ASN A 306 30.05 5.24 -3.78
C ASN A 306 30.73 4.05 -4.45
N ASN A 307 30.87 4.03 -5.78
CA ASN A 307 31.70 3.03 -6.47
C ASN A 307 33.19 3.40 -6.49
N LEU A 308 33.51 4.70 -6.34
CA LEU A 308 34.84 5.23 -6.58
C LEU A 308 35.67 5.39 -5.30
N ILE A 309 35.11 5.94 -4.23
CA ILE A 309 35.86 6.36 -3.04
C ILE A 309 35.07 6.11 -1.75
N TYR A 310 34.33 5.01 -1.71
CA TYR A 310 33.32 4.70 -0.68
C TYR A 310 33.76 4.95 0.77
N SER A 311 34.93 4.47 1.16
CA SER A 311 35.52 4.62 2.50
C SER A 311 35.80 6.07 2.87
N ARG A 312 36.03 6.95 1.88
CA ARG A 312 36.37 8.36 2.05
C ARG A 312 35.13 9.25 2.18
N LEU A 313 33.97 8.79 1.73
CA LEU A 313 32.74 9.61 1.76
C LEU A 313 32.22 9.82 3.19
N ALA A 314 31.92 11.08 3.52
CA ALA A 314 31.21 11.45 4.75
C ALA A 314 29.71 11.69 4.55
N LEU A 315 29.30 12.03 3.32
CA LEU A 315 27.92 12.35 2.96
C LEU A 315 27.45 11.49 1.80
N ASN A 316 26.13 11.25 1.74
CA ASN A 316 25.49 10.48 0.67
C ASN A 316 26.19 9.13 0.41
N LYS A 317 26.68 8.53 1.49
CA LYS A 317 27.32 7.22 1.51
C LYS A 317 26.26 6.16 1.75
N TRP A 318 26.18 5.17 0.87
CA TRP A 318 25.32 4.03 1.07
C TRP A 318 25.72 3.28 2.34
N SER A 319 24.75 2.85 3.13
CA SER A 319 24.94 1.84 4.16
C SER A 319 23.60 1.16 4.42
N THR A 320 23.61 -0.01 5.04
CA THR A 320 22.37 -0.71 5.39
C THR A 320 21.52 0.05 6.43
N THR A 321 22.06 1.07 7.11
CA THR A 321 21.26 1.95 7.98
C THR A 321 20.38 2.92 7.19
N GLU A 322 20.59 3.06 5.88
CA GLU A 322 19.69 3.79 4.99
C GLU A 322 18.40 2.99 4.71
N THR A 323 18.37 1.69 5.02
CA THR A 323 17.18 0.84 4.86
C THR A 323 16.25 0.96 6.05
N ARG A 324 14.94 1.00 5.79
CA ARG A 324 13.89 1.11 6.83
C ARG A 324 13.14 -0.16 7.14
N ASN A 325 13.31 -1.19 6.32
CA ASN A 325 12.60 -2.46 6.45
C ASN A 325 11.07 -2.30 6.44
N PHE A 326 10.57 -1.35 5.64
CA PHE A 326 9.13 -1.16 5.48
C PHE A 326 8.48 -2.38 4.77
N PRO A 327 7.18 -2.62 5.01
CA PRO A 327 6.46 -3.76 4.45
C PRO A 327 6.51 -3.83 2.93
N ILE A 328 6.44 -5.06 2.41
CA ILE A 328 6.33 -5.35 0.97
C ILE A 328 5.13 -6.27 0.73
N VAL A 329 4.55 -6.15 -0.46
CA VAL A 329 3.47 -7.01 -0.95
C VAL A 329 4.07 -8.02 -1.92
N VAL A 330 3.75 -9.31 -1.74
CA VAL A 330 4.14 -10.39 -2.67
C VAL A 330 2.94 -10.71 -3.54
N SER A 331 3.09 -10.60 -4.86
CA SER A 331 2.01 -10.87 -5.83
C SER A 331 1.50 -12.31 -5.67
N GLY A 332 0.17 -12.49 -5.75
CA GLY A 332 -0.46 -13.80 -5.61
C GLY A 332 -0.59 -14.32 -4.17
N THR A 333 -0.18 -13.53 -3.16
CA THR A 333 -0.46 -13.87 -1.76
C THR A 333 -1.98 -13.89 -1.52
N PRO A 334 -2.56 -14.99 -0.98
CA PRO A 334 -3.98 -15.03 -0.69
C PRO A 334 -4.39 -13.88 0.25
N THR A 335 -5.50 -13.20 -0.05
CA THR A 335 -5.99 -12.04 0.73
C THR A 335 -6.11 -12.35 2.22
N GLN A 336 -6.52 -13.57 2.57
CA GLN A 336 -6.59 -13.99 3.96
C GLN A 336 -5.22 -14.02 4.64
N THR A 337 -4.17 -14.48 3.94
CA THR A 337 -2.81 -14.47 4.45
C THR A 337 -2.37 -13.05 4.76
N ILE A 338 -2.64 -12.09 3.85
CA ILE A 338 -2.33 -10.66 4.05
C ILE A 338 -3.03 -10.14 5.32
N LEU A 339 -4.33 -10.43 5.49
CA LEU A 339 -5.08 -10.05 6.69
C LEU A 339 -4.48 -10.65 7.97
N THR A 340 -4.23 -11.96 7.99
CA THR A 340 -3.73 -12.64 9.19
C THR A 340 -2.32 -12.20 9.58
N GLN A 341 -1.44 -11.94 8.60
CA GLN A 341 -0.11 -11.38 8.86
C GLN A 341 -0.22 -9.97 9.45
N TYR A 342 -1.12 -9.14 8.95
CA TYR A 342 -1.36 -7.81 9.51
C TYR A 342 -1.90 -7.87 10.94
N LEU A 343 -2.85 -8.76 11.22
CA LEU A 343 -3.39 -8.91 12.58
C LEU A 343 -2.30 -9.31 13.58
N VAL A 344 -1.47 -10.29 13.25
CA VAL A 344 -0.33 -10.70 14.09
C VAL A 344 0.67 -9.57 14.26
N ALA A 345 1.04 -8.88 13.17
CA ALA A 345 2.03 -7.80 13.23
C ALA A 345 1.59 -6.57 14.05
N ASN A 346 0.31 -6.49 14.44
CA ASN A 346 -0.26 -5.35 15.16
C ASN A 346 -0.87 -5.73 16.52
N ASP A 347 -0.55 -6.91 17.06
CA ASP A 347 -1.10 -7.42 18.33
C ASP A 347 -2.64 -7.44 18.33
N LEU A 348 -3.23 -7.93 17.24
CA LEU A 348 -4.68 -8.03 17.02
C LEU A 348 -5.16 -9.48 16.96
N ASP A 349 -4.48 -10.41 17.63
CA ASP A 349 -4.96 -11.78 17.77
C ASP A 349 -6.21 -11.81 18.66
N LEU A 350 -7.02 -12.86 18.57
CA LEU A 350 -8.21 -13.02 19.39
C LEU A 350 -7.87 -12.98 20.89
N THR A 351 -6.70 -13.49 21.28
CA THR A 351 -6.23 -13.42 22.68
C THR A 351 -6.09 -11.97 23.15
N ASP A 352 -5.57 -11.07 22.31
CA ASP A 352 -5.47 -9.64 22.61
C ASP A 352 -6.87 -9.01 22.69
N MET A 353 -7.75 -9.41 21.77
CA MET A 353 -9.14 -8.95 21.77
C MET A 353 -9.94 -9.40 23.00
N LEU A 354 -9.49 -10.44 23.71
CA LEU A 354 -10.12 -10.98 24.90
C LEU A 354 -9.41 -10.57 26.22
N VAL A 355 -8.47 -9.63 26.20
CA VAL A 355 -7.92 -9.05 27.43
C VAL A 355 -8.88 -8.00 28.01
N SER A 356 -9.26 -8.15 29.28
CA SER A 356 -10.08 -7.16 30.02
C SER A 356 -11.32 -6.67 29.24
N TRP A 357 -12.01 -7.58 28.55
CA TRP A 357 -13.09 -7.26 27.61
C TRP A 357 -14.45 -7.03 28.25
N VAL A 358 -14.62 -7.30 29.54
CA VAL A 358 -15.91 -7.30 30.22
C VAL A 358 -15.84 -6.51 31.52
N THR A 359 -16.89 -5.74 31.81
CA THR A 359 -17.12 -5.04 33.09
C THR A 359 -18.46 -5.44 33.69
N THR A 360 -18.61 -5.31 35.00
CA THR A 360 -19.86 -5.64 35.71
C THR A 360 -20.80 -4.44 35.74
N THR A 361 -22.11 -4.68 35.83
CA THR A 361 -23.11 -3.61 35.99
C THR A 361 -22.87 -2.79 37.26
N THR A 362 -22.44 -3.43 38.35
CA THR A 362 -22.04 -2.74 39.59
C THR A 362 -20.87 -1.80 39.36
N SER A 363 -19.82 -2.23 38.67
CA SER A 363 -18.67 -1.37 38.36
C SER A 363 -19.07 -0.17 37.50
N VAL A 364 -19.92 -0.40 36.49
CA VAL A 364 -20.48 0.68 35.65
C VAL A 364 -21.27 1.67 36.51
N TYR A 365 -22.19 1.19 37.35
CA TYR A 365 -22.98 2.06 38.21
C TYR A 365 -22.12 2.86 39.20
N THR A 366 -21.19 2.19 39.90
CA THR A 366 -20.30 2.84 40.86
C THR A 366 -19.50 3.98 40.25
N ILE A 367 -18.90 3.76 39.07
CA ILE A 367 -18.12 4.80 38.38
C ILE A 367 -19.05 5.91 37.89
N GLN A 368 -20.14 5.59 37.19
CA GLN A 368 -21.06 6.61 36.66
C GLN A 368 -21.74 7.49 37.72
N THR A 369 -21.74 7.07 38.99
CA THR A 369 -22.40 7.77 40.09
C THR A 369 -21.46 8.24 41.18
N ASP A 370 -20.15 8.07 41.01
CA ASP A 370 -19.18 8.63 41.93
C ASP A 370 -19.04 10.16 41.77
N ALA A 371 -18.14 10.76 42.55
CA ALA A 371 -17.92 12.20 42.55
C ALA A 371 -16.98 12.71 41.44
N ASP A 372 -16.36 11.82 40.64
CA ASP A 372 -15.38 12.15 39.61
C ASP A 372 -15.93 11.89 38.19
N PRO A 373 -16.62 12.86 37.58
CA PRO A 373 -17.20 12.68 36.25
C PRO A 373 -16.17 12.49 35.12
N ASN A 374 -14.86 12.64 35.40
CA ASN A 374 -13.80 12.44 34.41
C ASN A 374 -13.50 10.97 34.17
N ASN A 375 -13.79 10.10 35.14
CA ASN A 375 -13.59 8.65 35.00
C ASN A 375 -14.81 7.95 34.34
N ASN A 376 -15.90 8.70 34.13
CA ASN A 376 -17.14 8.18 33.57
C ASN A 376 -16.93 7.47 32.23
N PHE A 377 -17.59 6.33 32.09
CA PHE A 377 -17.64 5.58 30.85
C PHE A 377 -18.41 6.35 29.77
N TYR A 378 -17.98 6.16 28.52
CA TYR A 378 -18.82 6.41 27.35
C TYR A 378 -19.66 5.17 27.08
N ILE A 379 -20.94 5.20 27.46
CA ILE A 379 -21.83 4.04 27.37
C ILE A 379 -22.60 4.08 26.05
N ILE A 380 -22.43 3.05 25.23
CA ILE A 380 -23.18 2.87 23.99
C ILE A 380 -24.26 1.79 24.21
N ASP A 381 -25.53 2.15 24.07
CA ASP A 381 -26.66 1.23 24.14
C ASP A 381 -27.15 0.86 22.74
N LEU A 382 -27.01 -0.42 22.38
CA LEU A 382 -27.37 -0.98 21.07
C LEU A 382 -28.83 -1.48 20.98
N ARG A 383 -29.65 -1.23 22.00
CA ARG A 383 -31.08 -1.55 21.94
C ARG A 383 -31.81 -0.61 20.97
N THR A 384 -33.05 -0.94 20.64
CA THR A 384 -33.88 -0.06 19.82
C THR A 384 -34.04 1.32 20.49
N ALA A 385 -34.24 2.36 19.68
CA ALA A 385 -34.49 3.72 20.18
C ALA A 385 -35.72 3.78 21.11
N ALA A 386 -36.74 2.96 20.85
CA ALA A 386 -37.93 2.86 21.70
C ALA A 386 -37.59 2.30 23.09
N ASP A 387 -36.84 1.19 23.16
CA ASP A 387 -36.44 0.59 24.44
C ASP A 387 -35.45 1.46 25.21
N PHE A 388 -34.60 2.20 24.49
CA PHE A 388 -33.73 3.20 25.10
C PHE A 388 -34.55 4.34 25.72
N ALA A 389 -35.50 4.92 24.97
CA ALA A 389 -36.35 6.01 25.45
C ALA A 389 -37.21 5.60 26.65
N ALA A 390 -37.72 4.36 26.66
CA ALA A 390 -38.51 3.80 27.75
C ALA A 390 -37.70 3.62 29.05
N GLY A 391 -36.37 3.51 28.97
CA GLY A 391 -35.50 3.38 30.14
C GLY A 391 -34.07 3.00 29.76
N HIS A 392 -33.10 3.87 30.05
CA HIS A 392 -31.67 3.64 29.78
C HIS A 392 -30.78 4.09 30.96
N ILE A 393 -29.48 3.82 30.86
CA ILE A 393 -28.47 4.26 31.82
C ILE A 393 -28.23 5.77 31.63
N ALA A 394 -28.16 6.52 32.72
CA ALA A 394 -27.89 7.96 32.66
C ALA A 394 -26.58 8.26 31.89
N GLY A 395 -26.65 9.16 30.92
CA GLY A 395 -25.51 9.55 30.08
C GLY A 395 -25.15 8.56 28.97
N ALA A 396 -25.88 7.45 28.80
CA ALA A 396 -25.69 6.55 27.67
C ALA A 396 -26.13 7.20 26.35
N VAL A 397 -25.54 6.73 25.24
CA VAL A 397 -25.87 7.13 23.88
C VAL A 397 -26.47 5.94 23.14
N ASN A 398 -27.64 6.12 22.52
CA ASN A 398 -28.24 5.08 21.69
C ASN A 398 -27.55 5.00 20.33
N SER A 399 -27.26 3.78 19.87
CA SER A 399 -26.68 3.53 18.55
C SER A 399 -27.19 2.20 17.98
N THR A 400 -26.85 1.93 16.73
CA THR A 400 -27.05 0.63 16.10
C THR A 400 -25.73 -0.11 16.02
N LEU A 401 -25.77 -1.44 15.87
CA LEU A 401 -24.54 -2.21 15.65
C LEU A 401 -23.78 -1.70 14.42
N ALA A 402 -24.48 -1.36 13.33
CA ALA A 402 -23.87 -0.85 12.11
C ALA A 402 -23.14 0.49 12.31
N ASN A 403 -23.63 1.36 13.20
CA ASN A 403 -23.08 2.69 13.43
C ASN A 403 -22.14 2.76 14.65
N VAL A 404 -21.81 1.62 15.28
CA VAL A 404 -21.13 1.60 16.58
C VAL A 404 -19.74 2.26 16.55
N ILE A 405 -18.99 2.10 15.45
CA ILE A 405 -17.67 2.72 15.26
C ILE A 405 -17.82 4.25 15.15
N THR A 406 -18.79 4.72 14.37
CA THR A 406 -19.10 6.16 14.24
C THR A 406 -19.50 6.77 15.58
N THR A 407 -20.33 6.08 16.37
CA THR A 407 -20.69 6.54 17.71
C THR A 407 -19.49 6.55 18.65
N ALA A 408 -18.63 5.54 18.60
CA ALA A 408 -17.43 5.44 19.44
C ALA A 408 -16.42 6.58 19.20
N ALA A 409 -16.36 7.15 17.99
CA ALA A 409 -15.55 8.34 17.72
C ALA A 409 -15.92 9.55 18.61
N GLY A 410 -17.17 9.59 19.11
CA GLY A 410 -17.64 10.60 20.06
C GLY A 410 -17.21 10.38 21.52
N ALA A 411 -16.45 9.32 21.84
CA ALA A 411 -16.07 8.99 23.20
C ALA A 411 -15.11 10.02 23.85
N GLY A 412 -14.37 10.79 23.04
CA GLY A 412 -13.48 11.85 23.55
C GLY A 412 -12.40 11.33 24.50
N GLY A 413 -11.88 10.13 24.27
CA GLY A 413 -10.87 9.47 25.12
C GLY A 413 -11.44 8.72 26.33
N LYS A 414 -12.75 8.80 26.60
CA LYS A 414 -13.39 8.03 27.66
C LYS A 414 -13.35 6.53 27.37
N GLN A 415 -13.27 5.74 28.42
CA GLN A 415 -13.36 4.29 28.36
C GLN A 415 -14.76 3.88 27.86
N ILE A 416 -14.82 3.08 26.79
CA ILE A 416 -16.08 2.70 26.14
C ILE A 416 -16.65 1.44 26.80
N VAL A 417 -17.94 1.48 27.13
CA VAL A 417 -18.73 0.33 27.57
C VAL A 417 -19.93 0.17 26.64
N VAL A 418 -20.10 -1.03 26.07
CA VAL A 418 -21.22 -1.34 25.18
C VAL A 418 -22.24 -2.20 25.90
N ALA A 419 -23.50 -1.80 25.81
CA ALA A 419 -24.66 -2.50 26.34
C ALA A 419 -25.63 -2.89 25.21
N CYS A 420 -26.37 -3.97 25.44
CA CYS A 420 -27.56 -4.35 24.67
C CYS A 420 -28.51 -5.08 25.63
N TYR A 421 -29.53 -5.79 25.16
CA TYR A 421 -30.44 -6.53 26.04
C TYR A 421 -29.72 -7.54 26.94
N THR A 422 -28.85 -8.38 26.36
CA THR A 422 -28.26 -9.55 27.02
C THR A 422 -26.73 -9.54 27.12
N GLY A 423 -26.08 -8.56 26.51
CA GLY A 423 -24.61 -8.47 26.35
C GLY A 423 -24.06 -9.18 25.11
N GLN A 424 -24.82 -10.04 24.42
CA GLN A 424 -24.31 -10.83 23.29
C GLN A 424 -24.04 -9.97 22.03
N THR A 425 -24.96 -9.08 21.65
CA THR A 425 -24.74 -8.13 20.54
C THR A 425 -23.67 -7.10 20.88
N ALA A 426 -23.60 -6.67 22.14
CA ALA A 426 -22.55 -5.77 22.62
C ALA A 426 -21.16 -6.40 22.51
N ALA A 427 -21.03 -7.68 22.82
CA ALA A 427 -19.80 -8.44 22.62
C ALA A 427 -19.37 -8.51 21.15
N HIS A 428 -20.33 -8.68 20.24
CA HIS A 428 -20.06 -8.61 18.80
C HIS A 428 -19.50 -7.25 18.38
N ALA A 429 -20.12 -6.17 18.88
CA ALA A 429 -19.68 -4.80 18.61
C ALA A 429 -18.30 -4.48 19.17
N VAL A 430 -17.96 -5.00 20.37
CA VAL A 430 -16.66 -4.76 21.00
C VAL A 430 -15.51 -5.31 20.16
N ILE A 431 -15.69 -6.42 19.43
CA ILE A 431 -14.67 -6.88 18.46
C ILE A 431 -14.47 -5.85 17.34
N ALA A 432 -15.54 -5.32 16.77
CA ALA A 432 -15.42 -4.26 15.75
C ALA A 432 -14.69 -3.03 16.30
N LEU A 433 -15.05 -2.59 17.51
CA LEU A 433 -14.43 -1.44 18.16
C LEU A 433 -12.94 -1.65 18.42
N ARG A 434 -12.55 -2.80 19.00
CA ARG A 434 -11.15 -3.10 19.34
C ARG A 434 -10.28 -3.20 18.08
N LEU A 435 -10.77 -3.88 17.05
CA LEU A 435 -10.09 -3.97 15.74
C LEU A 435 -10.06 -2.64 14.99
N SER A 436 -10.91 -1.68 15.35
CA SER A 436 -10.93 -0.32 14.78
C SER A 436 -10.20 0.71 15.66
N GLY A 437 -9.33 0.25 16.58
CA GLY A 437 -8.46 1.12 17.39
C GLY A 437 -9.00 1.49 18.78
N PHE A 438 -10.24 1.16 19.12
CA PHE A 438 -10.78 1.35 20.48
C PHE A 438 -10.39 0.17 21.38
N LYS A 439 -9.07 -0.05 21.53
CA LYS A 439 -8.46 -1.26 22.10
C LYS A 439 -9.02 -1.69 23.45
N ASN A 440 -9.44 -0.73 24.28
CA ASN A 440 -9.91 -1.02 25.62
C ASN A 440 -11.43 -1.21 25.72
N ALA A 441 -12.22 -1.05 24.64
CA ALA A 441 -13.69 -1.12 24.70
C ALA A 441 -14.17 -2.40 25.42
N MET A 442 -15.19 -2.28 26.27
CA MET A 442 -15.69 -3.37 27.12
C MET A 442 -17.16 -3.67 26.88
N VAL A 443 -17.55 -4.91 27.15
CA VAL A 443 -18.94 -5.37 27.22
C VAL A 443 -19.46 -5.18 28.64
N MET A 444 -20.66 -4.65 28.79
CA MET A 444 -21.36 -4.72 30.08
C MET A 444 -21.93 -6.12 30.27
N LYS A 445 -21.41 -6.86 31.25
CA LYS A 445 -21.83 -8.23 31.54
C LYS A 445 -23.34 -8.28 31.76
N TRP A 446 -23.98 -9.22 31.07
CA TRP A 446 -25.43 -9.44 31.07
C TRP A 446 -26.27 -8.41 30.33
N GLY A 447 -25.66 -7.33 29.83
CA GLY A 447 -26.39 -6.23 29.20
C GLY A 447 -27.35 -5.55 30.17
N MET A 448 -28.38 -4.90 29.62
CA MET A 448 -29.37 -4.14 30.39
C MET A 448 -30.24 -5.01 31.30
N ALA A 449 -30.35 -6.31 31.04
CA ALA A 449 -30.95 -7.24 31.99
C ALA A 449 -30.22 -7.24 33.35
N GLY A 450 -28.89 -7.16 33.36
CA GLY A 450 -28.12 -7.07 34.62
C GLY A 450 -28.25 -5.72 35.32
N TRP A 451 -28.77 -4.69 34.64
CA TRP A 451 -28.91 -3.35 35.18
C TRP A 451 -30.15 -3.24 36.08
N ASN A 452 -31.29 -3.69 35.57
CA ASN A 452 -32.58 -3.55 36.26
C ASN A 452 -33.49 -4.75 35.98
N THR A 453 -34.15 -5.29 37.01
CA THR A 453 -35.00 -6.49 36.91
C THR A 453 -36.16 -6.32 35.94
N SER A 454 -36.66 -5.10 35.73
CA SER A 454 -37.70 -4.82 34.72
C SER A 454 -37.24 -5.14 33.28
N LEU A 455 -35.93 -5.22 33.04
CA LEU A 455 -35.32 -5.52 31.74
C LEU A 455 -34.79 -6.97 31.66
N ALA A 456 -34.97 -7.78 32.72
CA ALA A 456 -34.42 -9.12 32.84
C ALA A 456 -35.07 -10.18 31.93
N ALA A 457 -36.25 -9.88 31.37
CA ALA A 457 -37.06 -10.83 30.59
C ALA A 457 -36.26 -11.48 29.44
N SER A 458 -35.36 -10.72 28.79
CA SER A 458 -34.54 -11.21 27.68
C SER A 458 -33.59 -12.35 28.07
N TRP A 459 -33.06 -12.35 29.29
CA TRP A 459 -32.25 -13.44 29.81
C TRP A 459 -33.10 -14.56 30.42
N THR A 460 -34.14 -14.21 31.18
CA THR A 460 -35.04 -15.20 31.79
C THR A 460 -35.70 -16.09 30.73
N ALA A 461 -36.05 -15.55 29.57
CA ALA A 461 -36.59 -16.33 28.44
C ALA A 461 -35.51 -17.16 27.71
N GLY A 462 -34.23 -16.84 27.90
CA GLY A 462 -33.11 -17.47 27.19
C GLY A 462 -32.42 -18.61 27.94
N ILE A 463 -32.65 -18.74 29.25
CA ILE A 463 -32.10 -19.84 30.05
C ILE A 463 -32.91 -21.12 29.86
N ALA A 464 -32.23 -22.27 29.88
CA ALA A 464 -32.86 -23.58 29.84
C ALA A 464 -31.94 -24.70 30.36
N ASN A 465 -32.52 -25.90 30.47
CA ASN A 465 -31.83 -27.14 30.86
C ASN A 465 -32.01 -28.24 29.80
N ILE A 466 -32.18 -27.86 28.53
CA ILE A 466 -32.52 -28.79 27.43
C ILE A 466 -31.39 -29.73 27.04
N GLY A 467 -30.15 -29.47 27.46
CA GLY A 467 -29.04 -30.40 27.31
C GLY A 467 -29.12 -31.56 28.31
N LYS A 468 -29.76 -31.35 29.46
CA LYS A 468 -29.89 -32.37 30.51
C LYS A 468 -30.67 -33.56 29.99
N ASN A 469 -30.06 -34.75 30.06
CA ASN A 469 -30.62 -36.02 29.56
C ASN A 469 -30.90 -36.04 28.04
N HIS A 470 -30.41 -35.07 27.27
CA HIS A 470 -30.55 -35.08 25.82
C HIS A 470 -29.57 -36.10 25.21
N ALA A 471 -30.01 -36.86 24.20
CA ALA A 471 -29.18 -37.90 23.57
C ALA A 471 -27.87 -37.35 22.96
N ASN A 472 -27.89 -36.09 22.52
CA ASN A 472 -26.75 -35.36 21.98
C ASN A 472 -26.01 -34.49 23.01
N TRP A 473 -26.20 -34.74 24.30
CA TRP A 473 -25.38 -34.18 25.37
C TRP A 473 -24.49 -35.28 25.95
N ALA A 474 -23.18 -35.14 25.79
CA ALA A 474 -22.21 -36.02 26.43
C ALA A 474 -22.03 -35.57 27.88
N ALA A 475 -22.54 -36.37 28.81
CA ALA A 475 -22.39 -36.13 30.25
C ALA A 475 -20.91 -36.17 30.68
N ALA A 476 -20.60 -35.46 31.76
CA ALA A 476 -19.29 -35.49 32.39
C ALA A 476 -18.93 -36.90 32.93
N PRO A 477 -17.65 -37.34 32.86
CA PRO A 477 -16.52 -36.70 32.17
C PRO A 477 -16.60 -36.94 30.65
N GLY A 478 -16.89 -35.88 29.89
CA GLY A 478 -17.09 -35.97 28.44
C GLY A 478 -15.77 -36.03 27.67
N LEU A 479 -15.74 -36.81 26.58
CA LEU A 479 -14.60 -36.86 25.65
C LEU A 479 -14.88 -35.99 24.42
N LEU A 480 -14.10 -34.90 24.29
CA LEU A 480 -14.14 -34.03 23.12
C LEU A 480 -13.55 -34.71 21.89
N THR A 481 -14.01 -34.28 20.72
CA THR A 481 -13.38 -34.64 19.46
C THR A 481 -11.97 -34.03 19.39
N ALA A 482 -10.99 -34.82 18.95
CA ALA A 482 -9.62 -34.34 18.77
C ALA A 482 -9.55 -33.31 17.63
N ASN A 483 -8.78 -32.23 17.83
CA ASN A 483 -8.56 -31.22 16.80
C ASN A 483 -7.87 -31.82 15.58
N ALA A 484 -8.25 -31.34 14.40
CA ALA A 484 -7.65 -31.71 13.12
C ALA A 484 -7.28 -30.44 12.35
N THR A 485 -6.28 -30.52 11.48
CA THR A 485 -5.84 -29.39 10.68
C THR A 485 -6.65 -29.28 9.38
N PHE A 486 -7.20 -28.10 9.11
CA PHE A 486 -7.96 -27.76 7.91
C PHE A 486 -7.28 -26.62 7.14
N ALA A 487 -7.72 -26.42 5.89
CA ALA A 487 -7.43 -25.19 5.16
C ALA A 487 -8.15 -24.01 5.82
N VAL A 488 -7.65 -22.80 5.58
CA VAL A 488 -8.26 -21.55 6.03
C VAL A 488 -9.17 -20.98 4.91
N PRO A 489 -10.27 -20.27 5.24
CA PRO A 489 -11.25 -19.83 4.25
C PRO A 489 -10.70 -18.73 3.33
N ALA A 490 -10.90 -18.87 2.02
CA ALA A 490 -10.58 -17.80 1.08
C ALA A 490 -11.51 -16.59 1.29
N ILE A 491 -10.92 -15.40 1.27
CA ILE A 491 -11.65 -14.12 1.26
C ILE A 491 -11.21 -13.29 0.05
N SER A 492 -12.09 -12.43 -0.44
CA SER A 492 -11.78 -11.42 -1.45
C SER A 492 -11.87 -10.03 -0.83
N SER A 493 -11.07 -9.09 -1.32
CA SER A 493 -11.05 -7.70 -0.89
C SER A 493 -10.72 -6.80 -2.09
N ALA A 494 -11.20 -5.56 -2.09
CA ALA A 494 -10.77 -4.55 -3.04
C ALA A 494 -9.41 -3.94 -2.64
N SER A 495 -9.11 -3.95 -1.34
CA SER A 495 -7.80 -3.59 -0.81
C SER A 495 -6.75 -4.69 -1.00
N THR A 496 -5.50 -4.25 -1.19
CA THR A 496 -4.30 -5.09 -1.18
C THR A 496 -3.46 -4.93 0.10
N THR A 497 -3.85 -4.02 1.01
CA THR A 497 -3.21 -3.81 2.32
C THR A 497 -3.95 -4.58 3.42
N GLY A 498 -3.22 -5.09 4.41
CA GLY A 498 -3.83 -5.78 5.55
C GLY A 498 -4.80 -4.91 6.36
N GLU A 499 -4.47 -3.63 6.55
CA GLU A 499 -5.35 -2.65 7.19
C GLU A 499 -6.65 -2.42 6.40
N GLY A 500 -6.55 -2.17 5.09
CA GLY A 500 -7.72 -1.96 4.26
C GLY A 500 -8.59 -3.22 4.16
N ILE A 501 -7.96 -4.40 4.09
CA ILE A 501 -8.68 -5.68 4.16
C ILE A 501 -9.41 -5.78 5.51
N LEU A 502 -8.74 -5.50 6.64
CA LEU A 502 -9.37 -5.53 7.97
C LEU A 502 -10.57 -4.59 8.03
N ALA A 503 -10.46 -3.35 7.56
CA ALA A 503 -11.55 -2.37 7.54
C ALA A 503 -12.76 -2.87 6.71
N GLU A 504 -12.52 -3.45 5.54
CA GLU A 504 -13.57 -4.08 4.72
C GLU A 504 -14.23 -5.26 5.47
N ARG A 505 -13.44 -6.11 6.13
CA ARG A 505 -13.94 -7.28 6.86
C ARG A 505 -14.72 -6.90 8.12
N VAL A 506 -14.30 -5.87 8.85
CA VAL A 506 -15.06 -5.30 9.99
C VAL A 506 -16.39 -4.74 9.49
N SER A 507 -16.37 -3.97 8.39
CA SER A 507 -17.59 -3.42 7.78
C SER A 507 -18.55 -4.53 7.32
N TYR A 508 -18.03 -5.57 6.67
CA TYR A 508 -18.79 -6.76 6.28
C TYR A 508 -19.43 -7.44 7.49
N MET A 509 -18.67 -7.63 8.57
CA MET A 509 -19.17 -8.25 9.81
C MET A 509 -20.30 -7.42 10.43
N LEU A 510 -20.13 -6.11 10.56
CA LEU A 510 -21.15 -5.20 11.11
C LEU A 510 -22.43 -5.18 10.25
N ALA A 511 -22.30 -5.13 8.93
CA ALA A 511 -23.44 -5.16 8.00
C ALA A 511 -24.23 -6.48 8.09
N ASN A 512 -23.55 -7.59 8.39
CA ASN A 512 -24.17 -8.90 8.59
C ASN A 512 -24.80 -9.08 9.98
N GLY A 513 -24.46 -8.20 10.92
CA GLY A 513 -24.95 -8.21 12.29
C GLY A 513 -24.56 -9.43 13.12
N PHE A 514 -24.99 -9.43 14.39
CA PHE A 514 -24.82 -10.58 15.27
C PHE A 514 -25.65 -11.78 14.78
N LYS A 515 -24.96 -12.89 14.49
CA LYS A 515 -25.57 -14.16 14.11
C LYS A 515 -25.44 -15.17 15.23
N GLY A 516 -26.55 -15.78 15.62
CA GLY A 516 -26.56 -16.82 16.64
C GLY A 516 -27.55 -17.93 16.36
N GLU A 517 -27.21 -19.14 16.80
CA GLU A 517 -28.02 -20.35 16.68
C GLU A 517 -28.62 -20.74 18.04
N THR A 518 -29.80 -21.35 18.04
CA THR A 518 -30.46 -21.79 19.27
C THR A 518 -29.89 -23.11 19.77
N ALA A 519 -29.81 -23.28 21.09
CA ALA A 519 -29.36 -24.53 21.70
C ALA A 519 -30.20 -25.74 21.25
N ALA A 520 -31.52 -25.56 21.05
CA ALA A 520 -32.42 -26.61 20.57
C ALA A 520 -32.05 -27.09 19.15
N ASN A 521 -31.77 -26.18 18.22
CA ASN A 521 -31.39 -26.53 16.85
C ASN A 521 -30.07 -27.29 16.82
N VAL A 522 -29.06 -26.83 17.58
CA VAL A 522 -27.74 -27.47 17.64
C VAL A 522 -27.84 -28.86 18.27
N LEU A 523 -28.59 -29.02 19.36
CA LEU A 523 -28.80 -30.32 20.00
C LEU A 523 -29.57 -31.30 19.13
N THR A 524 -30.54 -30.83 18.34
CA THR A 524 -31.33 -31.71 17.46
C THR A 524 -30.45 -32.35 16.40
N ASN A 525 -29.55 -31.58 15.77
CA ASN A 525 -28.71 -32.05 14.67
C ASN A 525 -27.25 -31.54 14.78
N PRO A 526 -26.47 -31.99 15.79
CA PRO A 526 -25.12 -31.47 16.03
C PRO A 526 -24.16 -31.71 14.85
N GLY A 527 -24.36 -32.80 14.08
CA GLY A 527 -23.53 -33.13 12.90
C GLY A 527 -23.64 -32.16 11.71
N ASN A 528 -24.63 -31.26 11.72
CA ASN A 528 -24.73 -30.17 10.74
C ASN A 528 -23.65 -29.10 10.94
N TYR A 529 -23.04 -29.07 12.12
CA TYR A 529 -22.16 -28.00 12.55
C TYR A 529 -20.75 -28.51 12.84
N PHE A 530 -19.78 -27.59 12.80
CA PHE A 530 -18.53 -27.74 13.53
C PHE A 530 -18.71 -27.05 14.88
N ILE A 531 -18.78 -27.81 15.98
CA ILE A 531 -19.09 -27.25 17.30
C ILE A 531 -17.78 -27.01 18.07
N ASN A 532 -17.48 -25.76 18.41
CA ASN A 532 -16.37 -25.37 19.25
C ASN A 532 -16.85 -25.02 20.66
N ASN A 533 -16.47 -25.84 21.64
CA ASN A 533 -16.64 -25.53 23.05
C ASN A 533 -15.46 -24.66 23.53
N TYR A 534 -15.75 -23.41 23.90
CA TYR A 534 -14.73 -22.43 24.29
C TYR A 534 -14.42 -22.42 25.80
N TRP A 535 -14.72 -23.50 26.52
CA TRP A 535 -14.40 -23.65 27.95
C TRP A 535 -12.96 -24.11 28.21
N THR A 536 -12.56 -24.16 29.48
CA THR A 536 -11.33 -24.86 29.89
C THR A 536 -11.54 -26.37 29.83
N THR A 537 -10.46 -27.16 29.78
CA THR A 537 -10.56 -28.62 29.84
C THR A 537 -11.26 -29.08 31.11
N THR A 538 -10.96 -28.45 32.25
CA THR A 538 -11.57 -28.76 33.56
C THR A 538 -13.09 -28.55 33.54
N ASP A 539 -13.56 -27.46 32.94
CA ASP A 539 -15.01 -27.17 32.85
C ASP A 539 -15.73 -28.22 31.99
N VAL A 540 -15.14 -28.61 30.85
CA VAL A 540 -15.72 -29.67 30.01
C VAL A 540 -15.82 -30.99 30.78
N GLN A 541 -14.80 -31.33 31.57
CA GLN A 541 -14.82 -32.53 32.42
C GLN A 541 -15.82 -32.42 33.57
N THR A 542 -16.22 -31.21 33.97
CA THR A 542 -17.17 -30.98 35.07
C THR A 542 -18.61 -30.99 34.58
N TYR A 543 -18.90 -30.35 33.45
CA TYR A 543 -20.28 -30.09 32.99
C TYR A 543 -20.71 -30.96 31.80
N GLY A 544 -19.77 -31.60 31.11
CA GLY A 544 -20.03 -32.28 29.84
C GLY A 544 -20.05 -31.30 28.66
N HIS A 545 -20.50 -31.78 27.50
CA HIS A 545 -20.52 -30.99 26.26
C HIS A 545 -21.54 -31.51 25.25
N ILE A 546 -21.81 -30.73 24.21
CA ILE A 546 -22.59 -31.20 23.06
C ILE A 546 -21.80 -32.30 22.35
N SER A 547 -22.46 -33.41 22.00
CA SER A 547 -21.83 -34.55 21.34
C SER A 547 -21.13 -34.13 20.04
N GLY A 548 -19.90 -34.61 19.85
CA GLY A 548 -19.06 -34.27 18.69
C GLY A 548 -18.35 -32.92 18.76
N ALA A 549 -18.50 -32.16 19.86
CA ALA A 549 -17.81 -30.88 20.03
C ALA A 549 -16.28 -31.03 20.10
N TYR A 550 -15.60 -30.05 19.52
CA TYR A 550 -14.17 -29.81 19.60
C TYR A 550 -13.88 -28.77 20.68
N ARG A 551 -12.60 -28.61 21.02
CA ARG A 551 -12.11 -27.52 21.87
C ARG A 551 -10.89 -26.87 21.23
N VAL A 552 -11.13 -25.75 20.55
CA VAL A 552 -10.08 -24.88 20.03
C VAL A 552 -9.95 -23.68 20.96
N ASN A 553 -9.13 -23.85 22.00
CA ASN A 553 -8.86 -22.85 23.03
C ASN A 553 -7.47 -23.16 23.68
N PRO A 554 -6.42 -22.34 23.45
CA PRO A 554 -6.47 -21.03 22.78
C PRO A 554 -6.80 -21.15 21.28
N LEU A 555 -7.30 -20.05 20.72
CA LEU A 555 -7.56 -19.91 19.29
C LEU A 555 -6.75 -18.72 18.79
N THR A 556 -5.53 -18.98 18.30
CA THR A 556 -4.62 -17.94 17.80
C THR A 556 -4.31 -18.11 16.31
N ILE A 557 -3.97 -16.98 15.68
CA ILE A 557 -3.38 -16.95 14.35
C ILE A 557 -1.91 -17.36 14.44
N GLU A 558 -1.18 -16.84 15.42
CA GLU A 558 0.28 -17.05 15.58
C GLU A 558 0.67 -18.53 15.64
N ASN A 559 -0.06 -19.31 16.45
CA ASN A 559 0.21 -20.74 16.62
C ASN A 559 -0.63 -21.63 15.67
N ASN A 560 -1.25 -21.02 14.66
CA ASN A 560 -2.08 -21.69 13.65
C ASN A 560 -3.31 -22.43 14.20
N GLU A 561 -3.79 -22.20 15.43
CA GLU A 561 -4.99 -22.91 15.90
C GLU A 561 -6.26 -22.51 15.15
N ILE A 562 -6.27 -21.39 14.43
CA ILE A 562 -7.34 -21.09 13.46
C ILE A 562 -7.54 -22.22 12.44
N LYS A 563 -6.50 -23.02 12.13
CA LYS A 563 -6.59 -24.19 11.23
C LYS A 563 -7.28 -25.38 11.88
N ASN A 564 -7.55 -25.35 13.19
CA ASN A 564 -8.30 -26.40 13.88
C ASN A 564 -9.82 -26.27 13.70
N LEU A 565 -10.27 -25.26 12.94
CA LEU A 565 -11.66 -25.04 12.59
C LEU A 565 -11.92 -25.46 11.14
N ASN A 566 -13.01 -26.20 10.90
CA ASN A 566 -13.37 -26.62 9.55
C ASN A 566 -14.16 -25.52 8.82
N PRO A 567 -13.60 -24.85 7.80
CA PRO A 567 -14.31 -23.78 7.07
C PRO A 567 -15.45 -24.29 6.17
N ALA A 568 -15.50 -25.59 5.87
CA ALA A 568 -16.56 -26.17 5.04
C ALA A 568 -17.87 -26.40 5.81
N LYS A 569 -17.86 -26.16 7.13
CA LYS A 569 -19.01 -26.30 8.02
C LYS A 569 -19.37 -24.96 8.64
N THR A 570 -20.64 -24.80 8.97
CA THR A 570 -21.08 -23.74 9.87
C THR A 570 -20.48 -23.98 11.25
N ILE A 571 -19.70 -23.01 11.76
CA ILE A 571 -19.06 -23.10 13.07
C ILE A 571 -20.02 -22.58 14.13
N ILE A 572 -20.33 -23.42 15.12
CA ILE A 572 -21.03 -23.01 16.32
C ILE A 572 -20.03 -22.92 17.45
N THR A 573 -19.78 -21.71 17.96
CA THR A 573 -19.00 -21.53 19.18
C THR A 573 -19.93 -21.28 20.35
N TYR A 574 -19.67 -21.91 21.49
CA TYR A 574 -20.38 -21.60 22.73
C TYR A 574 -19.44 -21.44 23.91
N CYS A 575 -19.87 -20.61 24.87
CA CYS A 575 -19.22 -20.39 26.15
C CYS A 575 -20.29 -20.43 27.27
N TRP A 576 -19.99 -19.87 28.43
CA TRP A 576 -20.94 -19.77 29.54
C TRP A 576 -22.21 -18.97 29.22
N THR A 577 -22.05 -17.75 28.71
CA THR A 577 -23.12 -16.74 28.60
C THR A 577 -23.49 -16.38 27.16
N GLY A 578 -22.82 -16.96 26.17
CA GLY A 578 -22.93 -16.53 24.77
C GLY A 578 -22.20 -15.22 24.44
N GLN A 579 -21.68 -14.49 25.44
CA GLN A 579 -20.98 -13.21 25.23
C GLN A 579 -19.57 -13.44 24.67
N THR A 580 -18.74 -14.27 25.31
CA THR A 580 -17.42 -14.61 24.78
C THR A 580 -17.51 -15.28 23.42
N SER A 581 -18.42 -16.24 23.23
CA SER A 581 -18.61 -16.88 21.92
C SER A 581 -19.10 -15.92 20.85
N SER A 582 -19.83 -14.85 21.21
CA SER A 582 -20.16 -13.76 20.30
C SER A 582 -18.91 -13.00 19.84
N MET A 583 -17.96 -12.72 20.74
CA MET A 583 -16.66 -12.15 20.37
C MET A 583 -15.87 -13.10 19.46
N VAL A 584 -15.74 -14.37 19.84
CA VAL A 584 -15.02 -15.37 19.04
C VAL A 584 -15.61 -15.45 17.64
N THR A 585 -16.94 -15.54 17.51
CA THR A 585 -17.60 -15.67 16.21
C THR A 585 -17.55 -14.39 15.38
N ALA A 586 -17.58 -13.20 16.00
CA ALA A 586 -17.33 -11.94 15.29
C ALA A 586 -15.92 -11.94 14.65
N TYR A 587 -14.91 -12.35 15.42
CA TYR A 587 -13.52 -12.44 14.95
C TYR A 587 -13.37 -13.48 13.83
N LEU A 588 -13.96 -14.66 13.99
CA LEU A 588 -13.95 -15.71 12.95
C LEU A 588 -14.64 -15.27 11.65
N ASN A 589 -15.75 -14.52 11.74
CA ASN A 589 -16.43 -13.98 10.57
C ASN A 589 -15.57 -12.95 9.81
N ILE A 590 -14.76 -12.16 10.53
CA ILE A 590 -13.75 -11.26 9.92
C ILE A 590 -12.72 -12.07 9.14
N LEU A 591 -12.25 -13.19 9.70
CA LEU A 591 -11.30 -14.10 9.05
C LEU A 591 -11.89 -14.91 7.88
N GLY A 592 -13.19 -14.86 7.65
CA GLY A 592 -13.87 -15.52 6.52
C GLY A 592 -14.60 -16.81 6.87
N TYR A 593 -14.60 -17.24 8.13
CA TYR A 593 -15.40 -18.39 8.55
C TYR A 593 -16.89 -18.06 8.60
N ASN A 594 -17.75 -19.05 8.38
CA ASN A 594 -19.19 -18.94 8.67
C ASN A 594 -19.44 -19.34 10.13
N ALA A 595 -19.36 -18.38 11.06
CA ALA A 595 -19.41 -18.64 12.49
C ALA A 595 -20.63 -17.98 13.18
N LEU A 596 -21.32 -18.76 14.01
CA LEU A 596 -22.46 -18.31 14.83
C LEU A 596 -22.21 -18.61 16.30
N SER A 597 -22.64 -17.70 17.16
CA SER A 597 -22.64 -17.91 18.61
C SER A 597 -23.84 -18.76 19.02
N LEU A 598 -23.67 -19.75 19.89
CA LEU A 598 -24.80 -20.41 20.54
C LEU A 598 -25.45 -19.43 21.51
N LYS A 599 -26.70 -19.05 21.23
CA LYS A 599 -27.42 -18.03 22.00
C LYS A 599 -27.50 -18.44 23.46
N PHE A 600 -27.14 -17.52 24.36
CA PHE A 600 -27.09 -17.71 25.82
C PHE A 600 -26.06 -18.73 26.33
N GLY A 601 -25.27 -19.33 25.43
CA GLY A 601 -24.23 -20.30 25.81
C GLY A 601 -24.78 -21.46 26.64
N ALA A 602 -23.99 -21.92 27.61
CA ALA A 602 -24.36 -23.00 28.51
C ALA A 602 -25.58 -22.69 29.39
N ASN A 603 -25.89 -21.42 29.63
CA ASN A 603 -27.13 -21.05 30.31
C ASN A 603 -28.38 -21.46 29.50
N GLY A 604 -28.29 -21.59 28.17
CA GLY A 604 -29.38 -22.13 27.35
C GLY A 604 -29.40 -23.66 27.29
N LEU A 605 -28.45 -24.35 27.93
CA LEU A 605 -28.26 -25.80 27.83
C LEU A 605 -28.45 -26.51 29.18
N ILE A 606 -27.84 -25.99 30.24
CA ILE A 606 -27.72 -26.64 31.56
C ILE A 606 -27.67 -25.61 32.71
N ASN A 607 -28.47 -24.53 32.65
CA ASN A 607 -28.42 -23.42 33.63
C ASN A 607 -28.43 -23.89 35.10
N ASP A 608 -29.25 -24.88 35.45
CA ASP A 608 -29.42 -25.36 36.82
C ASP A 608 -28.12 -25.88 37.40
N ASP A 609 -27.31 -26.54 36.56
CA ASP A 609 -26.09 -27.23 36.95
C ASP A 609 -24.87 -26.28 36.99
N LEU A 610 -24.96 -25.06 36.43
CA LEU A 610 -23.84 -24.10 36.40
C LEU A 610 -23.51 -23.52 37.78
N LEU A 611 -22.23 -23.55 38.18
CA LEU A 611 -21.76 -22.92 39.42
C LEU A 611 -21.13 -21.54 39.19
N LEU A 612 -20.74 -21.23 37.96
CA LEU A 612 -20.10 -19.98 37.56
C LEU A 612 -20.82 -19.41 36.34
N ASN A 613 -20.84 -18.08 36.24
CA ASN A 613 -21.44 -17.36 35.12
C ASN A 613 -22.86 -17.86 34.79
N LYS A 614 -23.62 -18.17 35.84
CA LYS A 614 -25.02 -18.57 35.80
C LYS A 614 -25.89 -17.33 35.85
N TRP A 615 -26.84 -17.23 34.93
CA TRP A 615 -27.89 -16.24 35.04
C TRP A 615 -28.91 -16.69 36.08
N VAL A 616 -29.13 -15.82 37.06
CA VAL A 616 -30.23 -15.85 38.02
C VAL A 616 -30.74 -14.42 38.18
N ILE A 617 -31.99 -14.25 38.60
CA ILE A 617 -32.60 -12.90 38.64
C ILE A 617 -31.81 -11.90 39.51
N SER A 618 -31.14 -12.37 40.57
CA SER A 618 -30.28 -11.56 41.46
C SER A 618 -28.99 -11.03 40.80
N GLU A 619 -28.68 -11.46 39.57
CA GLU A 619 -27.66 -10.80 38.74
C GLU A 619 -28.11 -9.40 38.29
N SER A 620 -29.43 -9.16 38.24
CA SER A 620 -30.01 -7.82 38.05
C SER A 620 -29.89 -7.00 39.34
N LYS A 621 -29.43 -5.75 39.24
CA LYS A 621 -29.10 -4.93 40.41
C LYS A 621 -30.09 -3.82 40.75
N ASP A 622 -31.16 -3.68 39.97
CA ASP A 622 -32.20 -2.65 40.13
C ASP A 622 -31.64 -1.22 40.19
N PHE A 623 -30.58 -0.96 39.43
CA PHE A 623 -30.06 0.38 39.29
C PHE A 623 -31.04 1.30 38.55
N PRO A 624 -31.01 2.62 38.82
CA PRO A 624 -31.95 3.58 38.24
C PRO A 624 -31.92 3.60 36.72
N LEU A 625 -33.09 3.84 36.13
CA LEU A 625 -33.26 4.11 34.70
C LEU A 625 -33.67 5.57 34.51
N VAL A 626 -33.18 6.20 33.45
CA VAL A 626 -33.68 7.48 32.97
C VAL A 626 -34.56 7.27 31.74
N THR A 627 -35.59 8.09 31.61
CA THR A 627 -36.47 8.10 30.43
C THR A 627 -36.13 9.30 29.55
N SER A 628 -36.18 9.11 28.24
CA SER A 628 -36.14 10.24 27.31
C SER A 628 -37.52 10.88 27.30
N LYS A 629 -37.62 12.16 27.70
CA LYS A 629 -38.86 12.94 27.55
C LYS A 629 -39.11 13.35 26.11
#